data_AF-A0A3D5CE28-F1
#
_entry.id   AF-A0A3D5CE28-F1
#
_cell.length_a   1.000
_cell.length_b   1.000
_cell.length_c   1.000
_cell.angle_alpha   90.00
_cell.angle_beta   90.00
_cell.angle_gamma   90.00
#
_symmetry.space_group_name_H-M   'P 1'
#
loop_
_entity.id
_entity.type
_entity.pdbx_description
1 polymer ?
#
loop_
_entity_poly.entity_id
_entity_poly.type
_entity_poly.pdbx_seq_one_letter_code
_entity_poly.pdbx_strand_id
1 'polypeptide(L)'
;AAMCNLCHTMQPGNQVSLFTARRAGDAGAHGDSVGTYICTDLSCHDNVRLAAPLAPSEMRGSVDLKIDGTRRRTEAFVARVLENGEAPA
;
A
#
# COMPACT_ATOMS: atom_id res chain seq x y z
N ALA A 1 2.85 -8.76 -14.29
CA ALA A 1 2.19 -7.63 -13.61
C ALA A 1 2.00 -8.01 -12.15
N ALA A 2 1.98 -7.04 -11.23
CA ALA A 2 1.82 -7.25 -9.80
C ALA A 2 0.84 -6.21 -9.24
N MET A 3 0.09 -6.58 -8.21
CA MET A 3 -0.82 -5.67 -7.53
C MET A 3 -0.07 -4.90 -6.44
N CYS A 4 -0.23 -3.59 -6.39
CA CYS A 4 0.24 -2.78 -5.26
C CYS A 4 -0.78 -2.83 -4.11
N ASN A 5 -0.36 -3.17 -2.90
CA ASN A 5 -1.22 -3.26 -1.73
C ASN A 5 -1.68 -1.90 -1.18
N LEU A 6 -1.05 -0.78 -1.58
CA LEU A 6 -1.51 0.55 -1.20
C LEU A 6 -2.52 1.12 -2.18
N CYS A 7 -2.18 1.24 -3.47
CA CYS A 7 -3.08 1.84 -4.45
C CYS A 7 -4.10 0.86 -5.07
N HIS A 8 -3.97 -0.45 -4.83
CA HIS A 8 -4.80 -1.50 -5.43
C HIS A 8 -4.89 -1.37 -6.97
N THR A 9 -3.79 -0.98 -7.59
CA THR A 9 -3.66 -0.90 -9.05
C THR A 9 -2.68 -1.96 -9.51
N MET A 10 -3.01 -2.64 -10.62
CA MET A 10 -2.09 -3.55 -11.30
C MET A 10 -0.99 -2.74 -11.97
N GLN A 11 0.26 -3.05 -11.62
CA GLN A 11 1.45 -2.42 -12.17
C GLN A 11 2.28 -3.45 -12.95
N PRO A 12 3.17 -3.03 -13.86
CA PRO A 12 4.24 -3.87 -14.38
C PRO A 12 4.99 -4.61 -13.26
N GLY A 13 5.47 -5.83 -13.54
CA GLY A 13 6.04 -6.70 -12.49
C GLY A 13 7.29 -6.12 -11.80
N ASN A 14 8.00 -5.22 -12.48
CA ASN A 14 9.17 -4.51 -11.97
C ASN A 14 8.85 -3.16 -11.29
N GLN A 15 7.57 -2.78 -11.21
CA GLN A 15 7.10 -1.54 -10.58
C GLN A 15 6.38 -1.77 -9.26
N VAL A 16 6.42 -3.00 -8.74
CA VAL A 16 6.02 -3.34 -7.38
C VAL A 16 7.20 -4.00 -6.68
N SER A 17 7.51 -3.56 -5.48
CA SER A 17 8.59 -4.12 -4.67
C SER A 17 8.14 -4.31 -3.22
N LEU A 18 8.77 -5.24 -2.52
CA LEU A 18 8.57 -5.38 -1.08
C LEU A 18 9.19 -4.16 -0.39
N PHE A 19 8.36 -3.39 0.29
CA PHE A 19 8.80 -2.34 1.20
C PHE A 19 8.68 -2.85 2.63
N THR A 20 9.74 -2.68 3.41
CA THR A 20 9.78 -3.07 4.82
C THR A 20 10.02 -1.85 5.70
N ALA A 21 9.39 -1.85 6.86
CA ALA A 21 9.63 -0.87 7.90
C ALA A 21 9.87 -1.60 9.22
N ARG A 22 10.93 -1.21 9.93
CA ARG A 22 11.17 -1.65 11.30
C ARG A 22 9.99 -1.20 12.17
N ARG A 23 9.49 -2.07 13.05
CA ARG A 23 8.45 -1.67 14.01
C ARG A 23 8.98 -0.58 14.96
N ALA A 24 8.08 0.16 15.58
CA ALA A 24 8.41 1.08 16.66
C ALA A 24 8.72 0.31 17.96
N GLY A 25 9.37 0.98 18.91
CA GLY A 25 9.62 0.46 20.25
C GLY A 25 10.58 -0.74 20.30
N ASP A 26 10.47 -1.50 21.38
CA ASP A 26 11.37 -2.62 21.69
C ASP A 26 11.32 -3.72 20.63
N ALA A 27 10.15 -3.99 20.05
CA ALA A 27 10.01 -4.97 18.96
C ALA A 27 10.95 -4.62 17.79
N GLY A 28 10.96 -3.35 17.38
CA GLY A 28 11.88 -2.86 16.36
C GLY A 28 13.34 -2.88 16.78
N ALA A 29 13.65 -2.56 18.04
CA ALA A 29 15.01 -2.64 18.58
C ALA A 29 15.58 -4.07 18.53
N HIS A 30 14.72 -5.08 18.70
CA HIS A 30 15.04 -6.50 18.55
C HIS A 30 14.99 -7.00 17.10
N GLY A 31 14.71 -6.12 16.13
CA GLY A 31 14.78 -6.42 14.69
C GLY A 31 13.45 -6.79 14.04
N ASP A 32 12.31 -6.67 14.72
CA ASP A 32 11.00 -6.89 14.11
C ASP A 32 10.68 -5.83 13.04
N SER A 33 10.08 -6.27 11.94
CA SER A 33 9.69 -5.42 10.82
C SER A 33 8.39 -5.91 10.19
N VAL A 34 7.64 -4.97 9.63
CA VAL A 34 6.45 -5.26 8.82
C VAL A 34 6.74 -4.92 7.36
N GLY A 35 6.32 -5.80 6.47
CA GLY A 35 6.46 -5.63 5.03
C GLY A 35 5.13 -5.57 4.30
N THR A 36 5.12 -4.90 3.14
CA THR A 36 4.03 -4.97 2.17
C THR A 36 4.54 -4.63 0.76
N TYR A 37 3.90 -5.18 -0.27
CA TYR A 37 4.25 -4.93 -1.67
C TYR A 37 3.61 -3.63 -2.17
N ILE A 38 4.42 -2.68 -2.61
CA ILE A 38 3.96 -1.34 -3.03
C ILE A 38 4.67 -0.86 -4.30
N CYS A 39 4.17 0.23 -4.89
CA CYS A 39 4.82 0.86 -6.05
C CYS A 39 6.28 1.19 -5.73
N THR A 40 7.22 0.76 -6.56
CA THR A 40 8.67 0.87 -6.34
C THR A 40 9.15 2.31 -6.13
N ASP A 41 8.49 3.27 -6.79
CA ASP A 41 8.77 4.70 -6.73
C ASP A 41 7.85 5.48 -5.78
N LEU A 42 7.05 4.79 -4.96
CA LEU A 42 6.07 5.36 -4.04
C LEU A 42 5.01 6.26 -4.72
N SER A 43 4.80 6.11 -6.04
CA SER A 43 3.80 6.84 -6.84
C SER A 43 2.34 6.42 -6.57
N CYS A 44 2.05 5.76 -5.45
CA CYS A 44 0.71 5.22 -5.13
C CYS A 44 -0.39 6.30 -5.19
N HIS A 45 -0.06 7.51 -4.75
CA HIS A 45 -0.98 8.66 -4.72
C HIS A 45 -1.28 9.24 -6.11
N ASP A 46 -0.34 9.13 -7.05
CA ASP A 46 -0.53 9.52 -8.45
C ASP A 46 -1.29 8.45 -9.20
N ASN A 47 -0.91 7.18 -9.01
CA ASN A 47 -1.51 6.04 -9.70
C ASN A 47 -3.02 5.94 -9.51
N VAL A 48 -3.54 6.26 -8.31
CA VAL A 48 -4.99 6.25 -8.07
C VAL A 48 -5.77 7.37 -8.76
N ARG A 49 -5.08 8.40 -9.25
CA ARG A 49 -5.66 9.53 -9.99
C ARG A 49 -5.60 9.32 -11.50
N LEU A 50 -4.83 8.34 -11.96
CA LEU A 50 -4.73 8.03 -13.38
C LEU A 50 -6.05 7.45 -13.90
N ALA A 51 -6.53 8.01 -15.00
CA ALA A 51 -7.74 7.58 -15.68
C ALA A 51 -7.35 6.75 -16.93
N ALA A 52 -7.10 5.46 -16.74
CA ALA A 52 -6.88 4.54 -17.87
C ALA A 52 -8.11 4.52 -18.80
N PRO A 53 -7.95 4.41 -20.14
CA PRO A 53 -9.08 4.36 -21.07
C PRO A 53 -10.11 3.30 -20.68
N LEU A 54 -11.39 3.63 -20.83
CA LEU A 54 -12.49 2.71 -20.54
C LEU A 54 -12.72 1.79 -21.74
N ALA A 55 -13.01 0.52 -21.49
CA ALA A 55 -13.56 -0.35 -22.53
C ALA A 55 -14.98 0.10 -22.94
N PRO A 56 -15.50 -0.32 -24.10
CA PRO A 56 -16.89 -0.05 -24.48
C PRO A 56 -17.85 -0.45 -23.36
N SER A 57 -18.81 0.41 -23.01
CA SER A 57 -19.77 0.24 -21.91
C SER A 57 -19.21 0.20 -20.48
N GLU A 58 -17.90 0.36 -20.29
CA GLU A 58 -17.31 0.43 -18.96
C GLU A 58 -17.62 1.79 -18.31
N MET A 59 -18.09 1.75 -17.07
CA MET A 59 -18.32 2.95 -16.25
C MET A 59 -17.15 3.13 -15.29
N ARG A 60 -16.56 4.32 -15.28
CA ARG A 60 -15.48 4.64 -14.34
C ARG A 60 -16.02 4.65 -12.91
N GLY A 61 -15.39 3.87 -12.03
CA GLY A 61 -15.64 3.96 -10.59
C GLY A 61 -15.14 5.28 -9.99
N SER A 62 -15.61 5.61 -8.78
CA SER A 62 -15.22 6.84 -8.08
C SER A 62 -13.70 6.91 -7.85
N VAL A 63 -13.09 8.01 -8.31
CA VAL A 63 -11.68 8.31 -8.06
C VAL A 63 -11.46 8.61 -6.57
N ASP A 64 -12.39 9.31 -5.93
CA ASP A 64 -12.32 9.61 -4.51
C ASP A 64 -12.30 8.34 -3.67
N LEU A 65 -13.10 7.33 -4.03
CA LEU A 65 -13.08 6.02 -3.35
C LEU A 65 -11.70 5.35 -3.44
N LYS A 66 -11.01 5.47 -4.58
CA LYS A 66 -9.65 4.94 -4.75
C LYS A 66 -8.63 5.71 -3.91
N ILE A 67 -8.74 7.04 -3.87
CA ILE A 67 -7.90 7.91 -3.05
C ILE A 67 -8.09 7.58 -1.57
N ASP A 68 -9.33 7.54 -1.09
CA ASP A 68 -9.66 7.22 0.30
C ASP A 68 -9.23 5.81 0.68
N GLY A 69 -9.41 4.84 -0.21
CA GLY A 69 -8.91 3.48 -0.02
C GLY A 69 -7.39 3.45 0.15
N THR A 70 -6.66 4.22 -0.65
CA THR A 70 -5.19 4.29 -0.59
C THR A 70 -4.73 4.95 0.69
N ARG A 71 -5.38 6.04 1.09
CA ARG A 71 -5.14 6.69 2.38
C ARG A 71 -5.33 5.72 3.54
N ARG A 72 -6.50 5.07 3.62
CA ARG A 72 -6.81 4.11 4.70
C ARG A 72 -5.78 2.98 4.80
N ARG A 73 -5.37 2.40 3.66
CA ARG A 73 -4.37 1.32 3.65
C ARG A 73 -2.97 1.81 4.03
N THR A 74 -2.63 3.05 3.67
CA THR A 74 -1.38 3.70 4.10
C THR A 74 -1.38 3.91 5.60
N GLU A 75 -2.46 4.49 6.15
CA GLU A 75 -2.63 4.68 7.59
C GLU A 75 -2.60 3.35 8.35
N ALA A 76 -3.24 2.30 7.82
CA ALA A 76 -3.19 0.96 8.41
C ALA A 76 -1.77 0.36 8.41
N PHE A 77 -0.98 0.59 7.36
CA PHE A 77 0.43 0.18 7.34
C PHE A 77 1.24 0.93 8.40
N VAL A 78 1.03 2.25 8.54
CA VAL A 78 1.68 3.04 9.60
C VAL A 78 1.25 2.56 10.99
N ALA A 79 -0.03 2.25 11.19
CA ALA A 79 -0.51 1.69 12.46
C ALA A 79 0.23 0.39 12.80
N ARG A 80 0.40 -0.53 11.83
CA ARG A 80 1.17 -1.77 12.01
C ARG A 80 2.66 -1.52 12.33
N VAL A 81 3.24 -0.45 11.82
CA VAL A 81 4.60 -0.04 12.20
C VAL A 81 4.64 0.42 13.66
N LEU A 82 3.61 1.14 14.11
CA LEU A 82 3.52 1.70 15.45
C LEU A 82 3.01 0.72 16.53
N GLU A 83 2.39 -0.39 16.12
CA GLU A 83 1.99 -1.47 17.04
C GLU A 83 3.22 -2.01 17.78
N ASN A 84 3.28 -1.71 19.08
CA ASN A 84 4.21 -2.37 20.00
C ASN A 84 3.81 -3.84 20.07
N GLY A 85 4.71 -4.73 19.64
CA GLY A 85 4.46 -6.16 19.57
C GLY A 85 4.26 -6.75 20.95
N GLU A 86 3.05 -6.68 21.49
CA GLU A 86 2.60 -7.59 22.53
C GLU A 86 2.30 -8.91 21.82
N ALA A 87 3.24 -9.86 21.88
CA ALA A 87 2.99 -11.22 21.45
C ALA A 87 1.86 -11.80 22.33
N PRO A 88 0.79 -12.40 21.76
CA PRO A 88 -0.18 -13.11 22.58
C PRO A 88 0.54 -14.25 23.33
N ALA A 89 0.28 -14.34 24.64
CA ALA A 89 0.82 -15.34 25.56
C ALA A 89 0.45 -16.77 25.18
#